data_AF-A0AAP1R3P2-F1
#
_entry.id   AF-A0AAP1R3P2-F1
#
_cell.length_a   1.000
_cell.length_b   1.000
_cell.length_c   1.000
_cell.angle_alpha   90.00
_cell.angle_beta   90.00
_cell.angle_gamma   90.00
#
_symmetry.space_group_name_H-M   'P 1'
#
loop_
_entity.id
_entity.type
_entity.pdbx_description
1 polymer ?
#
loop_
_entity_poly.entity_id
_entity_poly.type
_entity_poly.pdbx_seq_one_letter_code
_entity_poly.pdbx_strand_id
1 'polypeptide(L)'
;MTLSFVTRWRDELPETYTALSPTPLNNARLIWHNTELANTLSIPSSLFKNGAGVWGGEALLPGMSPLAQVYSGHQFGVWAGQLGDGRGILLGEQLLADGTTMDWHLKGAGLTPYSRMGDGRAVLRSTIRESLASETMHYLGIPTTRALSIVTSDSPVYRETAEPGAMLMRVAPSHLRFGHFEYFYYRRESEKVRQLADFAIRHYWSHLADDEDKYRLWFSDVVARTASLIAQWQTVGFAHGVMNTDNMSLLGLTLDYGPFGFLDDYEPGFICNHSDHQGRYSFDNQPAVALWNLQRLAQTLSPFVAVDALNEALDSYQQVLLTHYGERMRQKLGFMTEQKEDNALLNELFSLMARERSDYTRTFRMLSLTEQHSAASPLRDEFIDRAAFDDWFARYRGRLQQDEVSDSERQQLMQSVNPALVLRNWLAQRAIEAAEKGDMTELHRLHEALRNPFSDRDDDYVSRPPDWGKRLEVSCSS
;
A
#
# COMPACT_ATOMS: atom_id res chain seq x y z
N MET A 1 -1.07 9.89 -29.22
CA MET A 1 -2.18 8.94 -29.02
C MET A 1 -3.24 9.64 -28.19
N THR A 2 -4.51 9.41 -28.51
CA THR A 2 -5.64 9.98 -27.77
C THR A 2 -5.98 9.02 -26.63
N LEU A 3 -6.17 9.53 -25.41
CA LEU A 3 -6.63 8.73 -24.28
C LEU A 3 -8.03 8.18 -24.58
N SER A 4 -8.25 6.91 -24.28
CA SER A 4 -9.54 6.22 -24.45
C SER A 4 -10.07 5.80 -23.08
N PHE A 5 -11.34 6.09 -22.81
CA PHE A 5 -12.02 5.72 -21.58
C PHE A 5 -13.22 4.84 -21.89
N VAL A 6 -13.40 3.80 -21.09
CA VAL A 6 -14.55 2.89 -21.10
C VAL A 6 -15.38 3.10 -19.82
N THR A 7 -16.57 2.49 -19.80
CA THR A 7 -17.59 2.71 -18.77
C THR A 7 -18.10 1.39 -18.19
N ARG A 8 -17.20 0.41 -17.99
CA ARG A 8 -17.55 -0.96 -17.56
C ARG A 8 -18.24 -0.97 -16.21
N TRP A 9 -17.70 -0.27 -15.21
CA TRP A 9 -18.35 -0.18 -13.89
C TRP A 9 -19.74 0.42 -14.00
N ARG A 10 -19.86 1.53 -14.73
CA ARG A 10 -21.14 2.24 -14.90
C ARG A 10 -22.19 1.34 -15.55
N ASP A 11 -21.81 0.67 -16.64
CA ASP A 11 -22.75 -0.03 -17.50
C ASP A 11 -23.04 -1.47 -17.04
N GLU A 12 -22.04 -2.16 -16.46
CA GLU A 12 -22.16 -3.56 -16.03
C GLU A 12 -22.56 -3.72 -14.56
N LEU A 13 -22.38 -2.68 -13.73
CA LEU A 13 -22.72 -2.67 -12.29
C LEU A 13 -23.69 -1.51 -11.94
N PRO A 14 -24.89 -1.44 -12.53
CA PRO A 14 -25.88 -0.44 -12.15
C PRO A 14 -26.29 -0.57 -10.68
N GLU A 15 -26.69 0.56 -10.07
CA GLU A 15 -27.08 0.68 -8.65
C GLU A 15 -25.92 0.47 -7.65
N THR A 16 -24.68 0.42 -8.12
CA THR A 16 -23.49 0.35 -7.25
C THR A 16 -22.78 1.69 -7.08
N TYR A 17 -23.38 2.77 -7.56
CA TYR A 17 -22.79 4.09 -7.58
C TYR A 17 -23.83 5.21 -7.68
N THR A 18 -23.40 6.44 -7.47
CA THR A 18 -24.12 7.65 -7.89
C THR A 18 -23.30 8.41 -8.92
N ALA A 19 -23.92 8.82 -10.03
CA ALA A 19 -23.29 9.67 -11.04
C ALA A 19 -23.19 11.11 -10.53
N LEU A 20 -22.00 11.69 -10.54
CA LEU A 20 -21.73 13.07 -10.14
C LEU A 20 -20.37 13.51 -10.67
N SER A 21 -20.17 14.81 -10.87
CA SER A 21 -18.88 15.37 -11.30
C SER A 21 -18.08 15.94 -10.11
N PRO A 22 -16.74 16.04 -10.22
CA PRO A 22 -15.93 16.75 -9.25
C PRO A 22 -16.38 18.20 -9.05
N THR A 23 -16.16 18.71 -7.84
CA THR A 23 -16.29 20.12 -7.50
C THR A 23 -14.89 20.73 -7.36
N PRO A 24 -14.45 21.61 -8.27
CA PRO A 24 -13.12 22.21 -8.21
C PRO A 24 -12.79 22.91 -6.89
N LEU A 25 -11.51 23.09 -6.63
CA LEU A 25 -10.99 23.92 -5.54
C LEU A 25 -10.65 25.33 -6.05
N ASN A 26 -10.52 26.28 -5.14
CA ASN A 26 -10.19 27.66 -5.49
C ASN A 26 -8.72 27.77 -5.91
N ASN A 27 -8.50 28.27 -7.13
CA ASN A 27 -7.16 28.53 -7.65
C ASN A 27 -6.31 27.24 -7.54
N ALA A 28 -6.73 26.14 -8.16
CA ALA A 28 -6.02 24.88 -8.04
C ALA A 28 -4.74 24.90 -8.90
N ARG A 29 -3.63 24.31 -8.41
CA ARG A 29 -2.37 24.16 -9.18
C ARG A 29 -1.81 22.77 -9.06
N LEU A 30 -1.36 22.23 -10.19
CA LEU A 30 -0.54 21.03 -10.24
C LEU A 30 0.82 21.32 -9.59
N ILE A 31 1.16 20.59 -8.53
CA ILE A 31 2.45 20.72 -7.83
C ILE A 31 3.40 19.57 -8.10
N TRP A 32 2.89 18.43 -8.52
CA TRP A 32 3.68 17.24 -8.85
C TRP A 32 2.87 16.33 -9.78
N HIS A 33 3.57 15.65 -10.70
CA HIS A 33 3.00 14.54 -11.46
C HIS A 33 4.06 13.46 -11.70
N ASN A 34 3.58 12.23 -11.89
CA ASN A 34 4.41 11.07 -12.11
C ASN A 34 4.70 10.88 -13.61
N THR A 35 5.85 11.37 -14.06
CA THR A 35 6.24 11.28 -15.48
C THR A 35 6.38 9.84 -15.97
N GLU A 36 6.91 8.93 -15.14
CA GLU A 36 7.09 7.52 -15.53
C GLU A 36 5.75 6.82 -15.72
N LEU A 37 4.84 6.98 -14.74
CA LEU A 37 3.49 6.44 -14.84
C LEU A 37 2.71 7.08 -16.00
N ALA A 38 2.84 8.39 -16.21
CA ALA A 38 2.21 9.08 -17.33
C ALA A 38 2.67 8.51 -18.69
N ASN A 39 3.96 8.20 -18.84
CA ASN A 39 4.49 7.55 -20.03
C ASN A 39 3.92 6.14 -20.21
N THR A 40 3.87 5.33 -19.14
CA THR A 40 3.26 3.99 -19.16
C THR A 40 1.79 4.05 -19.56
N LEU A 41 1.04 5.03 -19.06
CA LEU A 41 -0.37 5.27 -19.40
C LEU A 41 -0.55 6.03 -20.73
N SER A 42 0.53 6.31 -21.46
CA SER A 42 0.51 7.05 -22.73
C SER A 42 -0.19 8.42 -22.65
N ILE A 43 -0.05 9.12 -21.51
CA ILE A 43 -0.63 10.44 -21.26
C ILE A 43 0.24 11.53 -21.90
N PRO A 44 -0.29 12.34 -22.83
CA PRO A 44 0.47 13.41 -23.45
C PRO A 44 0.92 14.45 -22.42
N SER A 45 2.18 14.89 -22.51
CA SER A 45 2.74 15.93 -21.62
C SER A 45 1.99 17.26 -21.68
N SER A 46 1.23 17.51 -22.75
CA SER A 46 0.36 18.69 -22.88
C SER A 46 -0.76 18.72 -21.84
N LEU A 47 -1.22 17.57 -21.31
CA LEU A 47 -2.27 17.53 -20.28
C LEU A 47 -1.80 18.00 -18.90
N PHE A 48 -0.50 18.02 -18.65
CA PHE A 48 0.08 18.51 -17.40
C PHE A 48 0.46 20.01 -17.47
N LYS A 49 0.15 20.67 -18.59
CA LYS A 49 0.36 22.10 -18.79
C LYS A 49 -0.97 22.85 -18.72
N ASN A 50 -0.90 24.16 -18.47
CA ASN A 50 -2.05 25.09 -18.53
C ASN A 50 -3.09 24.95 -17.40
N GLY A 51 -2.66 24.79 -16.15
CA GLY A 51 -3.54 24.82 -14.97
C GLY A 51 -3.71 23.46 -14.31
N ALA A 52 -4.71 23.31 -13.43
CA ALA A 52 -4.99 22.04 -12.76
C ALA A 52 -5.78 21.08 -13.66
N GLY A 53 -6.73 21.59 -14.47
CA GLY A 53 -7.39 20.80 -15.51
C GLY A 53 -8.06 19.54 -14.96
N VAL A 54 -7.89 18.40 -15.64
CA VAL A 54 -8.45 17.11 -15.19
C VAL A 54 -7.92 16.67 -13.82
N TRP A 55 -6.70 17.06 -13.46
CA TRP A 55 -6.07 16.71 -12.18
C TRP A 55 -6.69 17.44 -10.99
N GLY A 56 -7.30 18.61 -11.22
CA GLY A 56 -8.03 19.39 -10.21
C GLY A 56 -9.54 19.25 -10.30
N GLY A 57 -10.05 18.33 -11.13
CA GLY A 57 -11.47 18.19 -11.38
C GLY A 57 -12.11 19.36 -12.13
N GLU A 58 -11.32 20.19 -12.83
CA GLU A 58 -11.78 21.38 -13.58
C GLU A 58 -12.21 21.04 -15.01
N ALA A 59 -11.81 19.87 -15.51
CA ALA A 59 -12.15 19.38 -16.84
C ALA A 59 -12.34 17.87 -16.81
N LEU A 60 -13.18 17.37 -17.72
CA LEU A 60 -13.31 15.94 -17.99
C LEU A 60 -12.78 15.65 -19.40
N LEU A 61 -12.07 14.53 -19.53
CA LEU A 61 -11.59 14.07 -20.83
C LEU A 61 -12.71 13.32 -21.58
N PRO A 62 -12.71 13.33 -22.93
CA PRO A 62 -13.69 12.58 -23.70
C PRO A 62 -13.75 11.10 -23.29
N GLY A 63 -14.96 10.61 -23.03
CA GLY A 63 -15.22 9.23 -22.59
C GLY A 63 -15.27 9.05 -21.06
N MET A 64 -14.77 10.01 -20.26
CA MET A 64 -14.96 9.98 -18.81
C MET A 64 -16.45 10.09 -18.47
N SER A 65 -16.88 9.32 -17.47
CA SER A 65 -18.25 9.32 -16.95
C SER A 65 -18.23 9.19 -15.43
N PRO A 66 -17.96 10.31 -14.72
CA PRO A 66 -17.60 10.25 -13.32
C PRO A 66 -18.71 9.70 -12.41
N LEU A 67 -18.30 8.89 -11.43
CA LEU A 67 -19.19 8.28 -10.44
C LEU A 67 -18.51 8.13 -9.07
N ALA A 68 -19.30 8.10 -8.01
CA ALA A 68 -18.87 7.69 -6.68
C ALA A 68 -19.49 6.32 -6.35
N GLN A 69 -18.66 5.36 -5.97
CA GLN A 69 -19.09 3.99 -5.67
C GLN A 69 -19.68 3.91 -4.26
N VAL A 70 -20.64 3.01 -4.06
CA VAL A 70 -21.14 2.65 -2.74
C VAL A 70 -20.48 1.36 -2.25
N TYR A 71 -20.08 1.35 -0.98
CA TYR A 71 -19.61 0.18 -0.27
C TYR A 71 -19.87 0.34 1.23
N SER A 72 -19.58 -0.69 2.01
CA SER A 72 -19.63 -0.69 3.48
C SER A 72 -18.31 -1.23 4.01
N GLY A 73 -18.22 -1.43 5.32
CA GLY A 73 -17.08 -2.15 5.90
C GLY A 73 -17.23 -2.34 7.41
N HIS A 74 -16.41 -3.25 7.93
CA HIS A 74 -16.13 -3.35 9.35
C HIS A 74 -14.96 -2.42 9.69
N GLN A 75 -15.23 -1.36 10.44
CA GLN A 75 -14.22 -0.44 10.94
C GLN A 75 -13.82 -0.86 12.35
N PHE A 76 -12.53 -1.11 12.57
CA PHE A 76 -11.99 -1.62 13.85
C PHE A 76 -12.71 -2.89 14.37
N GLY A 77 -13.17 -3.74 13.46
CA GLY A 77 -13.86 -5.00 13.78
C GLY A 77 -15.37 -4.86 14.03
N VAL A 78 -15.92 -3.64 13.94
CA VAL A 78 -17.35 -3.35 14.13
C VAL A 78 -17.98 -2.94 12.80
N TRP A 79 -19.17 -3.44 12.50
CA TRP A 79 -19.91 -3.04 11.30
C TRP A 79 -20.22 -1.54 11.32
N ALA A 80 -19.72 -0.80 10.33
CA ALA A 80 -19.87 0.65 10.27
C ALA A 80 -21.11 1.13 9.48
N GLY A 81 -21.92 0.20 8.96
CA GLY A 81 -23.01 0.53 8.06
C GLY A 81 -22.52 0.98 6.69
N GLN A 82 -23.27 1.84 6.03
CA GLN A 82 -22.92 2.36 4.71
C GLN A 82 -21.71 3.32 4.79
N LEU A 83 -20.75 3.09 3.91
CA LEU A 83 -19.62 3.96 3.60
C LEU A 83 -19.77 4.43 2.15
N GLY A 84 -18.80 4.16 1.30
CA GLY A 84 -18.75 4.60 -0.09
C GLY A 84 -17.66 5.64 -0.31
N ASP A 85 -17.53 6.06 -1.56
CA ASP A 85 -16.59 7.08 -2.01
C ASP A 85 -16.99 8.46 -1.47
N GLY A 86 -16.71 8.70 -0.19
CA GLY A 86 -17.15 9.91 0.53
C GLY A 86 -16.35 11.18 0.22
N ARG A 87 -15.21 11.06 -0.44
CA ARG A 87 -14.36 12.19 -0.86
C ARG A 87 -13.58 11.88 -2.14
N GLY A 88 -14.02 10.89 -2.89
CA GLY A 88 -13.34 10.38 -4.08
C GLY A 88 -14.35 10.20 -5.20
N ILE A 89 -13.89 10.25 -6.44
CA ILE A 89 -14.73 10.02 -7.61
C ILE A 89 -13.90 9.21 -8.62
N LEU A 90 -14.43 8.07 -9.08
CA LEU A 90 -13.93 7.40 -10.27
C LEU A 90 -14.30 8.25 -11.49
N LEU A 91 -13.34 8.94 -12.09
CA LEU A 91 -13.59 9.78 -13.28
C LEU A 91 -13.91 8.92 -14.51
N GLY A 92 -13.26 7.76 -14.61
CA GLY A 92 -13.44 6.81 -15.68
C GLY A 92 -12.37 5.72 -15.65
N GLU A 93 -12.52 4.77 -16.56
CA GLU A 93 -11.65 3.62 -16.70
C GLU A 93 -10.85 3.76 -18.01
N GLN A 94 -9.56 4.06 -17.92
CA GLN A 94 -8.72 4.23 -19.11
C GLN A 94 -8.42 2.86 -19.74
N LEU A 95 -8.74 2.68 -21.02
CA LEU A 95 -8.34 1.52 -21.81
C LEU A 95 -6.95 1.76 -22.43
N LEU A 96 -6.01 0.88 -22.13
CA LEU A 96 -4.65 0.92 -22.66
C LEU A 96 -4.52 0.13 -23.96
N ALA A 97 -3.43 0.37 -24.70
CA ALA A 97 -3.20 -0.25 -25.99
C ALA A 97 -2.99 -1.78 -25.92
N ASP A 98 -2.57 -2.29 -24.76
CA ASP A 98 -2.43 -3.72 -24.47
C ASP A 98 -3.76 -4.39 -24.05
N GLY A 99 -4.86 -3.64 -24.02
CA GLY A 99 -6.18 -4.10 -23.62
C GLY A 99 -6.44 -4.08 -22.12
N THR A 100 -5.44 -3.74 -21.29
CA THR A 100 -5.65 -3.56 -19.85
C THR A 100 -6.41 -2.27 -19.58
N THR A 101 -7.03 -2.20 -18.40
CA THR A 101 -7.83 -1.05 -18.00
C THR A 101 -7.38 -0.53 -16.64
N MET A 102 -7.33 0.79 -16.50
CA MET A 102 -6.88 1.48 -15.29
C MET A 102 -7.91 2.52 -14.84
N ASP A 103 -8.39 2.40 -13.61
CA ASP A 103 -9.25 3.38 -12.96
C ASP A 103 -8.49 4.70 -12.76
N TRP A 104 -9.14 5.82 -13.05
CA TRP A 104 -8.69 7.15 -12.63
C TRP A 104 -9.60 7.64 -11.50
N HIS A 105 -9.13 7.52 -10.27
CA HIS A 105 -9.87 7.89 -9.07
C HIS A 105 -9.32 9.19 -8.47
N LEU A 106 -10.11 10.26 -8.53
CA LEU A 106 -9.73 11.57 -8.03
C LEU A 106 -10.14 11.71 -6.55
N LYS A 107 -9.17 11.60 -5.65
CA LYS A 107 -9.36 11.81 -4.20
C LYS A 107 -9.33 13.31 -3.90
N GLY A 108 -10.23 13.78 -3.03
CA GLY A 108 -10.44 15.20 -2.70
C GLY A 108 -11.41 15.92 -3.65
N ALA A 109 -12.10 15.18 -4.53
CA ALA A 109 -12.91 15.72 -5.62
C ALA A 109 -14.17 16.47 -5.18
N GLY A 110 -14.54 16.46 -3.89
CA GLY A 110 -15.71 17.16 -3.36
C GLY A 110 -16.71 16.22 -2.69
N LEU A 111 -17.83 16.81 -2.26
CA LEU A 111 -18.91 16.08 -1.61
C LEU A 111 -19.58 15.09 -2.55
N THR A 112 -19.98 13.97 -1.98
CA THR A 112 -20.74 12.90 -2.63
C THR A 112 -21.91 12.49 -1.71
N PRO A 113 -22.89 11.70 -2.18
CA PRO A 113 -23.91 11.12 -1.30
C PRO A 113 -23.35 10.24 -0.18
N TYR A 114 -22.06 9.88 -0.25
CA TYR A 114 -21.37 9.00 0.69
C TYR A 114 -20.43 9.76 1.64
N SER A 115 -20.39 11.09 1.60
CA SER A 115 -19.50 11.92 2.45
C SER A 115 -19.81 11.83 3.94
N ARG A 116 -20.99 11.31 4.33
CA ARG A 116 -21.47 11.28 5.71
C ARG A 116 -21.36 12.68 6.33
N MET A 117 -20.54 12.84 7.37
CA MET A 117 -20.29 14.12 8.05
C MET A 117 -19.01 14.83 7.57
N GLY A 118 -18.26 14.23 6.65
CA GLY A 118 -17.04 14.81 6.09
C GLY A 118 -17.33 15.86 5.02
N ASP A 119 -16.33 16.69 4.71
CA ASP A 119 -16.43 17.80 3.74
C ASP A 119 -16.15 17.39 2.28
N GLY A 120 -15.88 16.11 2.03
CA GLY A 120 -15.55 15.60 0.69
C GLY A 120 -14.16 16.04 0.19
N ARG A 121 -13.32 16.63 1.04
CA ARG A 121 -12.00 17.15 0.67
C ARG A 121 -10.86 16.29 1.21
N ALA A 122 -9.70 16.43 0.56
CA ALA A 122 -8.42 15.98 1.07
C ALA A 122 -7.54 17.20 1.34
N VAL A 123 -6.56 17.04 2.23
CA VAL A 123 -5.58 18.07 2.59
C VAL A 123 -4.23 17.77 1.98
N LEU A 124 -3.42 18.80 1.77
CA LEU A 124 -2.11 18.70 1.10
C LEU A 124 -1.21 17.62 1.71
N ARG A 125 -1.02 17.62 3.04
CA ARG A 125 -0.21 16.61 3.74
C ARG A 125 -0.63 15.18 3.41
N SER A 126 -1.94 14.93 3.31
CA SER A 126 -2.50 13.60 3.06
C SER A 126 -2.22 13.15 1.64
N THR A 127 -2.37 14.04 0.66
CA THR A 127 -2.10 13.73 -0.75
C THR A 127 -0.62 13.51 -1.01
N ILE A 128 0.25 14.28 -0.36
CA ILE A 128 1.71 14.10 -0.42
C ILE A 128 2.11 12.75 0.16
N ARG A 129 1.67 12.42 1.38
CA ARG A 129 1.99 11.14 2.03
C ARG A 129 1.53 9.94 1.21
N GLU A 130 0.29 9.97 0.72
CA GLU A 130 -0.23 8.91 -0.13
C GLU A 130 0.56 8.79 -1.42
N SER A 131 0.91 9.89 -2.09
CA SER A 131 1.72 9.83 -3.31
C SER A 131 3.08 9.16 -3.08
N LEU A 132 3.78 9.57 -2.01
CA LEU A 132 5.10 9.05 -1.68
C LEU A 132 5.01 7.57 -1.33
N ALA A 133 4.00 7.16 -0.55
CA ALA A 133 3.86 5.78 -0.10
C ALA A 133 3.44 4.83 -1.22
N SER A 134 2.48 5.24 -2.05
CA SER A 134 2.09 4.52 -3.27
C SER A 134 3.31 4.21 -4.14
N GLU A 135 4.12 5.23 -4.43
CA GLU A 135 5.27 5.05 -5.32
C GLU A 135 6.40 4.27 -4.64
N THR A 136 6.66 4.49 -3.35
CA THR A 136 7.65 3.70 -2.59
C THR A 136 7.30 2.22 -2.62
N MET A 137 6.04 1.86 -2.35
CA MET A 137 5.59 0.47 -2.37
C MET A 137 5.74 -0.14 -3.76
N HIS A 138 5.46 0.62 -4.82
CA HIS A 138 5.66 0.18 -6.19
C HIS A 138 7.13 -0.16 -6.49
N TYR A 139 8.07 0.75 -6.17
CA TYR A 139 9.49 0.54 -6.44
C TYR A 139 10.13 -0.51 -5.51
N LEU A 140 9.51 -0.80 -4.36
CA LEU A 140 9.87 -1.97 -3.54
C LEU A 140 9.34 -3.30 -4.10
N GLY A 141 8.56 -3.27 -5.19
CA GLY A 141 7.94 -4.45 -5.80
C GLY A 141 6.69 -4.95 -5.06
N ILE A 142 6.04 -4.11 -4.26
CA ILE A 142 4.85 -4.46 -3.49
C ILE A 142 3.60 -3.99 -4.24
N PRO A 143 2.58 -4.87 -4.46
CA PRO A 143 1.35 -4.48 -5.13
C PRO A 143 0.66 -3.29 -4.44
N THR A 144 0.33 -2.28 -5.22
CA THR A 144 -0.23 -1.02 -4.71
C THR A 144 -0.99 -0.22 -5.76
N THR A 145 -1.90 0.62 -5.30
CA THR A 145 -2.40 1.76 -6.08
C THR A 145 -1.30 2.78 -6.36
N ARG A 146 -1.35 3.41 -7.53
CA ARG A 146 -0.33 4.35 -8.02
C ARG A 146 -0.79 5.79 -7.93
N ALA A 147 0.16 6.71 -7.75
CA ALA A 147 -0.11 8.13 -7.68
C ALA A 147 0.34 8.83 -8.97
N LEU A 148 -0.60 9.46 -9.69
CA LEU A 148 -0.34 10.10 -10.97
C LEU A 148 -0.10 11.61 -10.85
N SER A 149 -0.85 12.31 -10.00
CA SER A 149 -0.69 13.76 -9.83
C SER A 149 -1.20 14.26 -8.49
N ILE A 150 -0.62 15.37 -8.03
CA ILE A 150 -1.06 16.11 -6.86
C ILE A 150 -1.36 17.55 -7.26
N VAL A 151 -2.54 18.01 -6.87
CA VAL A 151 -2.99 19.39 -7.02
C VAL A 151 -3.19 20.01 -5.63
N THR A 152 -2.67 21.22 -5.41
CA THR A 152 -2.96 22.03 -4.22
C THR A 152 -3.88 23.21 -4.57
N SER A 153 -4.38 23.93 -3.57
CA SER A 153 -5.30 25.06 -3.77
C SER A 153 -5.24 26.08 -2.62
N ASP A 154 -5.93 27.21 -2.80
CA ASP A 154 -6.13 28.21 -1.73
C ASP A 154 -7.40 27.91 -0.90
N SER A 155 -8.13 26.83 -1.19
CA SER A 155 -9.34 26.46 -0.45
C SER A 155 -8.96 25.97 0.95
N PRO A 156 -9.43 26.62 2.04
CA PRO A 156 -9.18 26.14 3.38
C PRO A 156 -10.02 24.90 3.67
N VAL A 157 -9.38 23.87 4.21
CA VAL A 157 -10.00 22.64 4.68
C VAL A 157 -9.68 22.49 6.16
N TYR A 158 -10.71 22.34 6.99
CA TYR A 158 -10.55 22.34 8.45
C TYR A 158 -10.41 20.91 8.97
N ARG A 159 -9.29 20.62 9.64
CA ARG A 159 -9.04 19.40 10.43
C ARG A 159 -8.71 19.84 11.86
N GLU A 160 -7.61 19.37 12.43
CA GLU A 160 -7.06 19.91 13.68
C GLU A 160 -6.62 21.37 13.50
N THR A 161 -6.16 21.73 12.29
CA THR A 161 -5.84 23.10 11.86
C THR A 161 -6.46 23.39 10.49
N ALA A 162 -6.40 24.65 10.04
CA ALA A 162 -6.78 24.99 8.67
C ALA A 162 -5.63 24.60 7.72
N GLU A 163 -5.92 23.72 6.77
CA GLU A 163 -4.95 23.17 5.83
C GLU A 163 -5.35 23.49 4.38
N PRO A 164 -4.40 23.56 3.43
CA PRO A 164 -4.73 23.70 2.01
C PRO A 164 -5.47 22.46 1.50
N GLY A 165 -6.63 22.66 0.87
CA GLY A 165 -7.33 21.63 0.14
C GLY A 165 -6.49 21.15 -1.05
N ALA A 166 -6.45 19.84 -1.23
CA ALA A 166 -5.67 19.20 -2.28
C ALA A 166 -6.44 18.04 -2.93
N MET A 167 -5.99 17.63 -4.11
CA MET A 167 -6.47 16.45 -4.80
C MET A 167 -5.33 15.54 -5.23
N LEU A 168 -5.59 14.24 -5.24
CA LEU A 168 -4.67 13.21 -5.73
C LEU A 168 -5.38 12.41 -6.83
N MET A 169 -4.74 12.29 -8.00
CA MET A 169 -5.16 11.33 -9.01
C MET A 169 -4.54 9.97 -8.70
N ARG A 170 -5.37 9.05 -8.19
CA ARG A 170 -4.99 7.66 -7.92
C ARG A 170 -5.32 6.78 -9.12
N VAL A 171 -4.39 5.90 -9.47
CA VAL A 171 -4.54 4.95 -10.58
C VAL A 171 -4.42 3.53 -10.07
N ALA A 172 -5.34 2.65 -10.47
CA ALA A 172 -5.32 1.24 -10.11
C ALA A 172 -6.05 0.40 -11.17
N PRO A 173 -5.75 -0.91 -11.32
CA PRO A 173 -6.56 -1.78 -12.17
C PRO A 173 -8.02 -1.87 -11.72
N SER A 174 -8.29 -1.72 -10.42
CA SER A 174 -9.63 -1.67 -9.84
C SER A 174 -9.62 -1.05 -8.45
N HIS A 175 -10.71 -0.37 -8.09
CA HIS A 175 -11.03 0.04 -6.71
C HIS A 175 -11.99 -0.92 -6.00
N LEU A 176 -12.18 -2.15 -6.47
CA LEU A 176 -12.94 -3.18 -5.75
C LEU A 176 -12.32 -3.45 -4.37
N ARG A 177 -13.20 -3.50 -3.37
CA ARG A 177 -12.88 -3.67 -1.94
C ARG A 177 -13.67 -4.85 -1.39
N PHE A 178 -13.22 -5.47 -0.31
CA PHE A 178 -14.05 -6.48 0.38
C PHE A 178 -15.39 -5.88 0.81
N GLY A 179 -15.35 -4.62 1.27
CA GLY A 179 -16.52 -3.82 1.64
C GLY A 179 -17.61 -3.65 0.57
N HIS A 180 -17.29 -3.80 -0.72
CA HIS A 180 -18.31 -3.78 -1.78
C HIS A 180 -19.23 -5.00 -1.70
N PHE A 181 -18.66 -6.18 -1.44
CA PHE A 181 -19.41 -7.42 -1.27
C PHE A 181 -20.23 -7.39 0.02
N GLU A 182 -19.64 -6.86 1.10
CA GLU A 182 -20.31 -6.74 2.39
C GLU A 182 -21.55 -5.82 2.31
N TYR A 183 -21.47 -4.71 1.56
CA TYR A 183 -22.58 -3.78 1.39
C TYR A 183 -23.86 -4.49 0.90
N PHE A 184 -23.75 -5.23 -0.21
CA PHE A 184 -24.90 -5.93 -0.79
C PHE A 184 -25.31 -7.16 0.01
N TYR A 185 -24.34 -7.84 0.64
CA TYR A 185 -24.64 -8.99 1.50
C TYR A 185 -25.51 -8.61 2.69
N TYR A 186 -25.14 -7.58 3.46
CA TYR A 186 -25.90 -7.17 4.64
C TYR A 186 -27.21 -6.46 4.30
N ARG A 187 -27.40 -6.04 3.04
CA ARG A 187 -28.68 -5.59 2.49
C ARG A 187 -29.58 -6.72 2.00
N ARG A 188 -29.12 -7.97 2.08
CA ARG A 188 -29.80 -9.18 1.59
C ARG A 188 -30.01 -9.17 0.07
N GLU A 189 -29.08 -8.55 -0.65
CA GLU A 189 -29.07 -8.45 -2.12
C GLU A 189 -28.01 -9.42 -2.69
N SER A 190 -28.16 -10.73 -2.43
CA SER A 190 -27.16 -11.76 -2.79
C SER A 190 -26.84 -11.83 -4.28
N GLU A 191 -27.81 -11.54 -5.14
CA GLU A 191 -27.59 -11.47 -6.59
C GLU A 191 -26.62 -10.33 -6.98
N LYS A 192 -26.63 -9.20 -6.27
CA LYS A 192 -25.66 -8.12 -6.49
C LYS A 192 -24.25 -8.52 -6.01
N VAL A 193 -24.15 -9.31 -4.93
CA VAL A 193 -22.87 -9.88 -4.49
C VAL A 193 -22.30 -10.81 -5.57
N ARG A 194 -23.15 -11.68 -6.13
CA ARG A 194 -22.76 -12.57 -7.24
C ARG A 194 -22.39 -11.78 -8.51
N GLN A 195 -23.14 -10.74 -8.84
CA GLN A 195 -22.84 -9.84 -9.97
C GLN A 195 -21.46 -9.19 -9.82
N LEU A 196 -21.10 -8.71 -8.62
CA LEU A 196 -19.76 -8.19 -8.34
C LEU A 196 -18.67 -9.26 -8.51
N ALA A 197 -18.92 -10.49 -8.06
CA ALA A 197 -17.98 -11.61 -8.25
C ALA A 197 -17.81 -11.95 -9.74
N ASP A 198 -18.90 -12.04 -10.50
CA ASP A 198 -18.86 -12.31 -11.94
C ASP A 198 -18.16 -11.18 -12.72
N PHE A 199 -18.38 -9.92 -12.34
CA PHE A 199 -17.65 -8.78 -12.90
C PHE A 199 -16.15 -8.87 -12.59
N ALA A 200 -15.80 -9.12 -11.33
CA ALA A 200 -14.41 -9.22 -10.91
C ALA A 200 -13.68 -10.36 -11.63
N ILE A 201 -14.29 -11.54 -11.71
CA ILE A 201 -13.72 -12.71 -12.38
C ILE A 201 -13.50 -12.40 -13.86
N ARG A 202 -14.52 -11.88 -14.56
CA ARG A 202 -14.43 -11.60 -16.00
C ARG A 202 -13.31 -10.64 -16.36
N HIS A 203 -13.12 -9.59 -15.57
CA HIS A 203 -12.19 -8.50 -15.89
C HIS A 203 -10.80 -8.66 -15.29
N TYR A 204 -10.64 -9.37 -14.18
CA TYR A 204 -9.37 -9.45 -13.44
C TYR A 204 -8.87 -10.88 -13.21
N TRP A 205 -9.74 -11.89 -13.40
CA TRP A 205 -9.40 -13.32 -13.41
C TRP A 205 -9.98 -14.01 -14.66
N SER A 206 -9.81 -13.38 -15.82
CA SER A 206 -10.46 -13.81 -17.07
C SER A 206 -10.16 -15.26 -17.45
N HIS A 207 -9.01 -15.78 -17.03
CA HIS A 207 -8.60 -17.17 -17.20
C HIS A 207 -9.46 -18.19 -16.42
N LEU A 208 -10.28 -17.74 -15.46
CA LEU A 208 -11.21 -18.57 -14.67
C LEU A 208 -12.67 -18.43 -15.13
N ALA A 209 -13.00 -17.52 -16.05
CA ALA A 209 -14.38 -17.12 -16.30
C ALA A 209 -15.30 -18.28 -16.76
N ASP A 210 -14.74 -19.23 -17.50
CA ASP A 210 -15.43 -20.39 -18.07
C ASP A 210 -15.26 -21.68 -17.25
N ASP A 211 -14.66 -21.60 -16.05
CA ASP A 211 -14.49 -22.74 -15.15
C ASP A 211 -15.75 -23.00 -14.30
N GLU A 212 -16.14 -24.25 -14.10
CA GLU A 212 -17.30 -24.63 -13.28
C GLU A 212 -17.10 -24.28 -11.80
N ASP A 213 -15.85 -24.32 -11.31
CA ASP A 213 -15.42 -24.00 -9.95
C ASP A 213 -14.94 -22.54 -9.80
N LYS A 214 -15.22 -21.68 -10.79
CA LYS A 214 -14.65 -20.32 -10.89
C LYS A 214 -14.67 -19.51 -9.59
N TYR A 215 -15.74 -19.58 -8.79
CA TYR A 215 -15.83 -18.81 -7.55
C TYR A 215 -14.92 -19.33 -6.45
N ARG A 216 -14.76 -20.65 -6.34
CA ARG A 216 -13.83 -21.27 -5.39
C ARG A 216 -12.40 -20.92 -5.76
N LEU A 217 -12.03 -21.13 -7.02
CA LEU A 217 -10.68 -20.82 -7.53
C LEU A 217 -10.35 -19.32 -7.39
N TRP A 218 -11.31 -18.46 -7.73
CA TRP A 218 -11.18 -17.01 -7.56
C TRP A 218 -10.98 -16.62 -6.09
N PHE A 219 -11.80 -17.13 -5.18
CA PHE A 219 -11.66 -16.79 -3.76
C PHE A 219 -10.34 -17.32 -3.17
N SER A 220 -9.91 -18.53 -3.55
CA SER A 220 -8.58 -19.04 -3.18
C SER A 220 -7.45 -18.11 -3.66
N ASP A 221 -7.54 -17.56 -4.88
CA ASP A 221 -6.54 -16.61 -5.38
C ASP A 221 -6.61 -15.24 -4.66
N VAL A 222 -7.80 -14.77 -4.29
CA VAL A 222 -7.96 -13.57 -3.44
C VAL A 222 -7.29 -13.75 -2.08
N VAL A 223 -7.46 -14.94 -1.46
CA VAL A 223 -6.77 -15.31 -0.22
C VAL A 223 -5.26 -15.30 -0.43
N ALA A 224 -4.76 -15.95 -1.50
CA ALA A 224 -3.34 -16.04 -1.79
C ALA A 224 -2.69 -14.66 -2.04
N ARG A 225 -3.34 -13.79 -2.82
CA ARG A 225 -2.87 -12.41 -3.06
C ARG A 225 -2.81 -11.59 -1.78
N THR A 226 -3.82 -11.72 -0.92
CA THR A 226 -3.84 -11.04 0.37
C THR A 226 -2.73 -11.57 1.28
N ALA A 227 -2.55 -12.89 1.37
CA ALA A 227 -1.47 -13.51 2.14
C ALA A 227 -0.08 -13.05 1.67
N SER A 228 0.15 -13.03 0.35
CA SER A 228 1.38 -12.56 -0.26
C SER A 228 1.63 -11.07 0.02
N LEU A 229 0.60 -10.22 -0.13
CA LEU A 229 0.69 -8.78 0.18
C LEU A 229 1.11 -8.54 1.63
N ILE A 230 0.47 -9.23 2.59
CA ILE A 230 0.80 -9.06 4.00
C ILE A 230 2.21 -9.59 4.30
N ALA A 231 2.61 -10.73 3.72
CA ALA A 231 3.99 -11.21 3.84
C ALA A 231 5.00 -10.14 3.38
N GLN A 232 4.75 -9.48 2.25
CA GLN A 232 5.59 -8.39 1.76
C GLN A 232 5.62 -7.21 2.73
N TRP A 233 4.49 -6.77 3.27
CA TRP A 233 4.43 -5.70 4.29
C TRP A 233 5.29 -6.02 5.51
N GLN A 234 5.20 -7.26 6.02
CA GLN A 234 6.02 -7.70 7.15
C GLN A 234 7.53 -7.65 6.83
N THR A 235 7.93 -7.97 5.59
CA THR A 235 9.36 -8.04 5.22
C THR A 235 10.02 -6.68 5.01
N VAL A 236 9.24 -5.62 4.78
CA VAL A 236 9.76 -4.25 4.63
C VAL A 236 9.46 -3.37 5.84
N GLY A 237 8.81 -3.92 6.87
CA GLY A 237 8.42 -3.16 8.06
C GLY A 237 7.33 -2.13 7.78
N PHE A 238 6.37 -2.41 6.90
CA PHE A 238 5.27 -1.50 6.61
C PHE A 238 4.06 -1.78 7.52
N ALA A 239 3.63 -0.77 8.28
CA ALA A 239 2.40 -0.78 9.06
C ALA A 239 1.33 0.09 8.39
N HIS A 240 0.18 -0.50 8.05
CA HIS A 240 -0.91 0.17 7.32
C HIS A 240 -1.75 1.10 8.22
N GLY A 241 -2.01 0.68 9.46
CA GLY A 241 -2.70 1.46 10.49
C GLY A 241 -4.23 1.51 10.41
N VAL A 242 -4.83 1.16 9.27
CA VAL A 242 -6.30 1.11 9.08
C VAL A 242 -6.73 -0.05 8.18
N MET A 243 -6.55 -1.29 8.63
CA MET A 243 -6.94 -2.50 7.87
C MET A 243 -8.42 -2.83 8.07
N ASN A 244 -9.29 -1.84 7.87
CA ASN A 244 -10.74 -2.08 7.80
C ASN A 244 -11.05 -2.86 6.50
N THR A 245 -12.17 -3.59 6.46
CA THR A 245 -12.54 -4.36 5.26
C THR A 245 -12.84 -3.48 4.04
N ASP A 246 -13.22 -2.22 4.23
CA ASP A 246 -13.33 -1.24 3.15
C ASP A 246 -11.97 -0.82 2.57
N ASN A 247 -10.86 -1.00 3.29
CA ASN A 247 -9.51 -0.69 2.78
C ASN A 247 -8.80 -1.94 2.21
N MET A 248 -9.43 -3.11 2.25
CA MET A 248 -8.87 -4.32 1.66
C MET A 248 -9.23 -4.40 0.18
N SER A 249 -8.25 -4.17 -0.69
CA SER A 249 -8.40 -4.36 -2.14
C SER A 249 -8.69 -5.82 -2.47
N LEU A 250 -9.71 -6.07 -3.29
CA LEU A 250 -10.00 -7.42 -3.79
C LEU A 250 -8.82 -8.01 -4.58
N LEU A 251 -8.08 -7.17 -5.30
CA LEU A 251 -6.95 -7.58 -6.14
C LEU A 251 -5.64 -7.78 -5.34
N GLY A 252 -5.66 -7.63 -4.00
CA GLY A 252 -4.45 -7.72 -3.18
C GLY A 252 -3.47 -6.56 -3.40
N LEU A 253 -4.00 -5.33 -3.52
CA LEU A 253 -3.21 -4.10 -3.62
C LEU A 253 -3.18 -3.39 -2.26
N THR A 254 -2.06 -2.73 -1.94
CA THR A 254 -2.04 -1.71 -0.89
C THR A 254 -2.93 -0.53 -1.30
N LEU A 255 -3.92 -0.18 -0.48
CA LEU A 255 -5.00 0.75 -0.81
C LEU A 255 -5.32 1.67 0.38
N ASP A 256 -5.59 2.94 0.08
CA ASP A 256 -6.00 3.97 1.05
C ASP A 256 -4.96 4.26 2.15
N TYR A 257 -3.86 4.87 1.73
CA TYR A 257 -2.82 5.38 2.62
C TYR A 257 -3.33 6.53 3.49
N GLY A 258 -3.43 6.27 4.79
CA GLY A 258 -3.74 7.28 5.82
C GLY A 258 -2.61 7.35 6.86
N PRO A 259 -2.83 6.86 8.09
CA PRO A 259 -1.83 6.85 9.15
C PRO A 259 -0.91 5.62 9.06
N PHE A 260 -0.28 5.42 7.90
CA PHE A 260 0.71 4.37 7.73
C PHE A 260 2.06 4.77 8.33
N GLY A 261 2.93 3.79 8.58
CA GLY A 261 4.33 4.03 8.90
C GLY A 261 5.24 2.89 8.44
N PHE A 262 6.40 3.21 7.88
CA PHE A 262 7.50 2.27 7.79
C PHE A 262 8.25 2.27 9.13
N LEU A 263 8.65 1.10 9.61
CA LEU A 263 9.43 0.95 10.84
C LEU A 263 10.77 1.70 10.69
N ASP A 264 10.99 2.66 11.58
CA ASP A 264 12.32 3.20 11.84
C ASP A 264 13.07 2.21 12.75
N ASP A 265 12.96 2.39 14.06
CA ASP A 265 13.43 1.43 15.05
C ASP A 265 12.52 0.18 15.01
N TYR A 266 13.10 -1.03 15.10
CA TYR A 266 12.31 -2.26 15.05
C TYR A 266 11.48 -2.42 16.33
N GLU A 267 10.16 -2.35 16.15
CA GLU A 267 9.16 -2.51 17.19
C GLU A 267 8.03 -3.40 16.66
N PRO A 268 7.99 -4.69 17.06
CA PRO A 268 6.96 -5.62 16.55
C PRO A 268 5.53 -5.14 16.81
N GLY A 269 5.29 -4.59 18.01
CA GLY A 269 3.98 -4.06 18.42
C GLY A 269 3.71 -2.62 17.96
N PHE A 270 4.44 -2.09 16.96
CA PHE A 270 4.32 -0.70 16.54
C PHE A 270 2.90 -0.36 16.08
N ILE A 271 2.32 0.69 16.68
CA ILE A 271 1.01 1.24 16.32
C ILE A 271 1.23 2.57 15.60
N CYS A 272 1.10 2.58 14.27
CA CYS A 272 1.28 3.78 13.46
C CYS A 272 0.07 4.75 13.50
N ASN A 273 -1.10 4.25 13.87
CA ASN A 273 -2.33 5.04 13.93
C ASN A 273 -2.65 5.47 15.37
N HIS A 274 -2.52 6.77 15.66
CA HIS A 274 -2.83 7.32 16.98
C HIS A 274 -4.31 7.11 17.43
N SER A 275 -5.23 6.87 16.49
CA SER A 275 -6.63 6.51 16.79
C SER A 275 -6.84 5.03 17.11
N ASP A 276 -5.82 4.18 16.93
CA ASP A 276 -5.87 2.75 17.23
C ASP A 276 -5.43 2.48 18.68
N HIS A 277 -6.27 2.90 19.63
CA HIS A 277 -5.97 2.81 21.07
C HIS A 277 -5.81 1.38 21.59
N GLN A 278 -6.30 0.37 20.86
CA GLN A 278 -6.21 -1.04 21.24
C GLN A 278 -5.07 -1.78 20.52
N GLY A 279 -4.36 -1.12 19.60
CA GLY A 279 -3.34 -1.75 18.77
C GLY A 279 -3.90 -2.84 17.86
N ARG A 280 -5.16 -2.72 17.43
CA ARG A 280 -5.80 -3.70 16.53
C ARG A 280 -5.00 -3.87 15.24
N TYR A 281 -4.45 -2.78 14.73
CA TYR A 281 -3.70 -2.70 13.49
C TYR A 281 -2.20 -2.47 13.73
N SER A 282 -1.67 -2.92 14.87
CA SER A 282 -0.23 -2.97 15.11
C SER A 282 0.47 -3.82 14.04
N PHE A 283 1.75 -3.55 13.81
CA PHE A 283 2.55 -4.20 12.78
C PHE A 283 2.53 -5.75 12.87
N ASP A 284 2.64 -6.31 14.07
CA ASP A 284 2.57 -7.75 14.33
C ASP A 284 1.16 -8.35 14.18
N ASN A 285 0.10 -7.54 14.32
CA ASN A 285 -1.29 -8.00 14.18
C ASN A 285 -1.79 -8.06 12.72
N GLN A 286 -1.10 -7.41 11.77
CA GLN A 286 -1.53 -7.37 10.36
C GLN A 286 -1.80 -8.76 9.75
N PRO A 287 -0.97 -9.81 9.97
CA PRO A 287 -1.25 -11.17 9.51
C PRO A 287 -2.59 -11.73 9.99
N ALA A 288 -2.91 -11.56 11.28
CA ALA A 288 -4.14 -12.08 11.85
C ALA A 288 -5.37 -11.26 11.40
N VAL A 289 -5.23 -9.94 11.34
CA VAL A 289 -6.29 -9.04 10.89
C VAL A 289 -6.68 -9.29 9.44
N ALA A 290 -5.72 -9.52 8.56
CA ALA A 290 -6.01 -9.81 7.15
C ALA A 290 -6.78 -11.14 6.97
N LEU A 291 -6.46 -12.18 7.76
CA LEU A 291 -7.26 -13.40 7.80
C LEU A 291 -8.70 -13.12 8.27
N TRP A 292 -8.86 -12.32 9.33
CA TRP A 292 -10.18 -11.94 9.81
C TRP A 292 -10.98 -11.17 8.74
N ASN A 293 -10.33 -10.27 7.99
CA ASN A 293 -10.95 -9.56 6.87
C ASN A 293 -11.37 -10.51 5.73
N LEU A 294 -10.54 -11.51 5.40
CA LEU A 294 -10.88 -12.56 4.43
C LEU A 294 -12.07 -13.40 4.90
N GLN A 295 -12.18 -13.70 6.20
CA GLN A 295 -13.36 -14.37 6.76
C GLN A 295 -14.62 -13.52 6.62
N ARG A 296 -14.52 -12.19 6.74
CA ARG A 296 -15.66 -11.29 6.48
C ARG A 296 -16.06 -11.35 5.01
N LEU A 297 -15.10 -11.33 4.07
CA LEU A 297 -15.37 -11.52 2.65
C LEU A 297 -16.02 -12.88 2.37
N ALA A 298 -15.47 -13.98 2.89
CA ALA A 298 -15.99 -15.33 2.71
C ALA A 298 -17.47 -15.44 3.11
N GLN A 299 -17.85 -14.80 4.24
CA GLN A 299 -19.23 -14.76 4.70
C GLN A 299 -20.19 -14.19 3.65
N THR A 300 -19.74 -13.21 2.85
CA THR A 300 -20.55 -12.61 1.78
C THR A 300 -20.78 -13.56 0.61
N LEU A 301 -19.86 -14.50 0.39
CA LEU A 301 -19.85 -15.43 -0.74
C LEU A 301 -20.62 -16.73 -0.45
N SER A 302 -20.95 -16.99 0.83
CA SER A 302 -21.68 -18.18 1.25
C SER A 302 -23.04 -18.44 0.56
N PRO A 303 -23.76 -17.46 -0.03
CA PRO A 303 -24.97 -17.75 -0.78
C PRO A 303 -24.75 -18.55 -2.07
N PHE A 304 -23.54 -18.56 -2.63
CA PHE A 304 -23.25 -19.21 -3.91
C PHE A 304 -21.92 -19.96 -3.96
N VAL A 305 -21.17 -20.02 -2.85
CA VAL A 305 -19.99 -20.87 -2.68
C VAL A 305 -20.21 -21.77 -1.46
N ALA A 306 -19.92 -23.07 -1.61
CA ALA A 306 -20.05 -24.03 -0.53
C ALA A 306 -19.15 -23.65 0.67
N VAL A 307 -19.66 -23.86 1.89
CA VAL A 307 -18.93 -23.51 3.12
C VAL A 307 -17.60 -24.25 3.24
N ASP A 308 -17.55 -25.53 2.82
CA ASP A 308 -16.32 -26.32 2.85
C ASP A 308 -15.24 -25.75 1.93
N ALA A 309 -15.64 -25.29 0.73
CA ALA A 309 -14.75 -24.65 -0.23
C ALA A 309 -14.23 -23.28 0.27
N LEU A 310 -15.07 -22.51 0.97
CA LEU A 310 -14.66 -21.25 1.60
C LEU A 310 -13.66 -21.50 2.75
N ASN A 311 -13.91 -22.50 3.58
CA ASN A 311 -13.00 -22.87 4.67
C ASN A 311 -11.67 -23.40 4.15
N GLU A 312 -11.68 -24.27 3.13
CA GLU A 312 -10.45 -24.77 2.50
C GLU A 312 -9.59 -23.62 1.96
N ALA A 313 -10.20 -22.63 1.28
CA ALA A 313 -9.50 -21.44 0.82
C ALA A 313 -8.92 -20.63 1.99
N LEU A 314 -9.69 -20.41 3.06
CA LEU A 314 -9.23 -19.68 4.26
C LEU A 314 -8.10 -20.39 4.99
N ASP A 315 -8.16 -21.71 5.12
CA ASP A 315 -7.14 -22.54 5.78
C ASP A 315 -5.79 -22.46 5.05
N SER A 316 -5.80 -22.24 3.73
CA SER A 316 -4.58 -22.06 2.93
C SER A 316 -3.82 -20.75 3.25
N TYR A 317 -4.49 -19.74 3.82
CA TYR A 317 -3.92 -18.41 4.07
C TYR A 317 -2.60 -18.46 4.84
N GLN A 318 -2.57 -19.23 5.94
CA GLN A 318 -1.41 -19.30 6.82
C GLN A 318 -0.21 -19.91 6.08
N GLN A 319 -0.43 -20.96 5.30
CA GLN A 319 0.63 -21.59 4.53
C GLN A 319 1.19 -20.61 3.49
N VAL A 320 0.33 -19.98 2.69
CA VAL A 320 0.76 -19.03 1.64
C VAL A 320 1.52 -17.85 2.24
N LEU A 321 1.03 -17.28 3.33
CA LEU A 321 1.69 -16.17 4.03
C LEU A 321 3.08 -16.58 4.52
N LEU A 322 3.19 -17.71 5.22
CA LEU A 322 4.46 -18.16 5.78
C LEU A 322 5.47 -18.58 4.71
N THR A 323 5.02 -19.16 3.60
CA THR A 323 5.88 -19.48 2.46
C THR A 323 6.49 -18.20 1.87
N HIS A 324 5.66 -17.24 1.45
CA HIS A 324 6.17 -15.99 0.86
C HIS A 324 7.02 -15.17 1.84
N TYR A 325 6.62 -15.13 3.12
CA TYR A 325 7.40 -14.48 4.16
C TYR A 325 8.76 -15.15 4.35
N GLY A 326 8.78 -16.48 4.47
CA GLY A 326 10.01 -17.25 4.66
C GLY A 326 10.98 -17.10 3.49
N GLU A 327 10.49 -17.25 2.26
CA GLU A 327 11.26 -17.02 1.02
C GLU A 327 11.89 -15.63 1.01
N ARG A 328 11.08 -14.58 1.26
CA ARG A 328 11.58 -13.21 1.22
C ARG A 328 12.54 -12.89 2.34
N MET A 329 12.31 -13.39 3.55
CA MET A 329 13.22 -13.21 4.68
C MET A 329 14.55 -13.94 4.47
N ARG A 330 14.55 -15.13 3.85
CA ARG A 330 15.79 -15.82 3.45
C ARG A 330 16.59 -14.99 2.44
N GLN A 331 15.94 -14.41 1.43
CA GLN A 331 16.60 -13.49 0.49
C GLN A 331 17.22 -12.29 1.22
N LYS A 332 16.49 -11.68 2.17
CA LYS A 332 16.98 -10.56 2.99
C LYS A 332 18.18 -10.94 3.89
N LEU A 333 18.23 -12.20 4.33
CA LEU A 333 19.34 -12.78 5.10
C LEU A 333 20.45 -13.36 4.21
N GLY A 334 20.28 -13.39 2.89
CA GLY A 334 21.25 -14.01 1.99
C GLY A 334 21.36 -15.53 2.14
N PHE A 335 20.33 -16.21 2.65
CA PHE A 335 20.25 -17.67 2.70
C PHE A 335 19.82 -18.18 1.33
N MET A 336 20.76 -18.82 0.62
CA MET A 336 20.57 -19.26 -0.76
C MET A 336 19.93 -20.66 -0.85
N THR A 337 20.04 -21.42 0.23
CA THR A 337 19.37 -22.71 0.44
C THR A 337 18.40 -22.64 1.62
N GLU A 338 17.51 -23.60 1.74
CA GLU A 338 16.58 -23.68 2.88
C GLU A 338 17.09 -24.63 3.95
N GLN A 339 17.06 -24.18 5.21
CA GLN A 339 17.32 -25.04 6.35
C GLN A 339 16.30 -24.84 7.47
N LYS A 340 16.17 -25.87 8.31
CA LYS A 340 15.25 -25.85 9.46
C LYS A 340 15.62 -24.79 10.50
N GLU A 341 16.90 -24.47 10.62
CA GLU A 341 17.43 -23.50 11.60
C GLU A 341 17.28 -22.03 11.18
N ASP A 342 16.92 -21.75 9.91
CA ASP A 342 16.85 -20.37 9.38
C ASP A 342 15.94 -19.47 10.23
N ASN A 343 14.80 -20.00 10.67
CA ASN A 343 13.84 -19.26 11.48
C ASN A 343 14.37 -18.95 12.90
N ALA A 344 15.20 -19.83 13.47
CA ALA A 344 15.81 -19.57 14.77
C ALA A 344 16.79 -18.39 14.69
N LEU A 345 17.65 -18.37 13.66
CA LEU A 345 18.57 -17.26 13.42
C LEU A 345 17.83 -15.93 13.18
N LEU A 346 16.72 -15.96 12.43
CA LEU A 346 15.90 -14.78 12.22
C LEU A 346 15.26 -14.27 13.52
N ASN A 347 14.68 -15.15 14.33
CA ASN A 347 14.05 -14.78 15.59
C ASN A 347 15.05 -14.20 16.60
N GLU A 348 16.26 -14.74 16.66
CA GLU A 348 17.32 -14.20 17.50
C GLU A 348 17.75 -12.80 17.05
N LEU A 349 17.89 -12.57 15.73
CA LEU A 349 18.17 -11.24 15.18
C LEU A 349 17.07 -10.25 15.57
N PHE A 350 15.80 -10.62 15.36
CA PHE A 350 14.67 -9.77 15.73
C PHE A 350 14.58 -9.50 17.23
N SER A 351 14.84 -10.49 18.07
CA SER A 351 14.91 -10.30 19.53
C SER A 351 15.98 -9.30 19.91
N LEU A 352 17.17 -9.41 19.31
CA LEU A 352 18.27 -8.47 19.53
C LEU A 352 17.90 -7.06 19.04
N MET A 353 17.36 -6.93 17.83
CA MET A 353 16.92 -5.65 17.26
C MET A 353 15.84 -4.97 18.10
N ALA A 354 14.86 -5.73 18.61
CA ALA A 354 13.78 -5.19 19.42
C ALA A 354 14.29 -4.67 20.76
N ARG A 355 15.21 -5.41 21.40
CA ARG A 355 15.86 -5.01 22.66
C ARG A 355 16.69 -3.74 22.50
N GLU A 356 17.38 -3.61 21.37
CA GLU A 356 18.34 -2.54 21.08
C GLU A 356 17.71 -1.35 20.35
N ARG A 357 16.45 -1.47 19.93
CA ARG A 357 15.77 -0.48 19.05
C ARG A 357 16.61 -0.20 17.80
N SER A 358 17.14 -1.25 17.20
CA SER A 358 17.94 -1.17 15.96
C SER A 358 17.05 -0.74 14.81
N ASP A 359 17.59 0.07 13.91
CA ASP A 359 16.87 0.51 12.72
C ASP A 359 16.61 -0.68 11.78
N TYR A 360 15.35 -0.93 11.42
CA TYR A 360 14.99 -2.13 10.65
C TYR A 360 15.67 -2.16 9.27
N THR A 361 15.49 -1.10 8.49
CA THR A 361 16.02 -0.99 7.13
C THR A 361 17.55 -1.01 7.11
N ARG A 362 18.21 -0.19 7.94
CA ARG A 362 19.67 -0.10 7.99
C ARG A 362 20.29 -1.38 8.47
N THR A 363 19.65 -2.11 9.41
CA THR A 363 20.19 -3.39 9.89
C THR A 363 20.33 -4.37 8.73
N PHE A 364 19.27 -4.57 7.94
CA PHE A 364 19.32 -5.45 6.77
C PHE A 364 20.24 -4.92 5.66
N ARG A 365 20.30 -3.60 5.45
CA ARG A 365 21.19 -3.02 4.44
C ARG A 365 22.66 -3.24 4.78
N MET A 366 23.06 -2.97 6.03
CA MET A 366 24.42 -3.22 6.51
C MET A 366 24.76 -4.71 6.57
N LEU A 367 23.80 -5.58 6.91
CA LEU A 367 23.98 -7.03 6.85
C LEU A 367 24.32 -7.51 5.43
N SER A 368 23.84 -6.80 4.41
CA SER A 368 24.10 -7.10 3.00
C SER A 368 25.55 -6.88 2.57
N LEU A 369 26.41 -6.35 3.45
CA LEU A 369 27.86 -6.19 3.24
C LEU A 369 28.69 -7.30 3.89
N THR A 370 28.02 -8.34 4.43
CA THR A 370 28.70 -9.43 5.13
C THR A 370 29.63 -10.20 4.19
N GLU A 371 30.86 -10.43 4.66
CA GLU A 371 31.78 -11.43 4.12
C GLU A 371 31.72 -12.67 5.01
N GLN A 372 31.40 -13.83 4.46
CA GLN A 372 31.06 -15.02 5.27
C GLN A 372 32.24 -15.52 6.14
N HIS A 373 33.48 -15.24 5.73
CA HIS A 373 34.69 -15.64 6.47
C HIS A 373 35.30 -14.52 7.34
N SER A 374 34.67 -13.34 7.42
CA SER A 374 35.15 -12.21 8.23
C SER A 374 34.21 -11.93 9.39
N ALA A 375 34.76 -11.63 10.56
CA ALA A 375 33.96 -11.13 11.69
C ALA A 375 33.69 -9.61 11.61
N ALA A 376 34.30 -8.91 10.64
CA ALA A 376 34.11 -7.48 10.46
C ALA A 376 32.70 -7.19 9.93
N SER A 377 32.02 -6.21 10.52
CA SER A 377 30.73 -5.71 10.05
C SER A 377 30.49 -4.30 10.57
N PRO A 378 29.93 -3.38 9.75
CA PRO A 378 29.51 -2.06 10.24
C PRO A 378 28.39 -2.16 11.29
N LEU A 379 27.62 -3.25 11.31
CA LEU A 379 26.56 -3.49 12.30
C LEU A 379 27.09 -3.57 13.73
N ARG A 380 28.34 -3.99 13.91
CA ARG A 380 28.90 -4.22 15.24
C ARG A 380 28.88 -2.96 16.11
N ASP A 381 29.03 -1.79 15.50
CA ASP A 381 29.00 -0.51 16.21
C ASP A 381 27.58 0.04 16.42
N GLU A 382 26.55 -0.55 15.80
CA GLU A 382 25.14 -0.19 15.95
C GLU A 382 24.46 -0.90 17.14
N PHE A 383 25.11 -1.91 17.72
CA PHE A 383 24.64 -2.65 18.90
C PHE A 383 25.40 -2.23 20.18
N ILE A 384 24.66 -2.02 21.26
CA ILE A 384 25.18 -1.80 22.61
C ILE A 384 25.77 -3.11 23.14
N ASP A 385 25.01 -4.20 23.09
CA ASP A 385 25.45 -5.56 23.44
C ASP A 385 26.19 -6.20 22.25
N ARG A 386 27.40 -5.71 21.99
CA ARG A 386 28.27 -6.19 20.91
C ARG A 386 28.59 -7.67 21.03
N ALA A 387 28.66 -8.21 22.24
CA ALA A 387 28.96 -9.62 22.46
C ALA A 387 27.80 -10.51 21.98
N ALA A 388 26.54 -10.13 22.26
CA ALA A 388 25.38 -10.82 21.74
C ALA A 388 25.31 -10.75 20.20
N PHE A 389 25.62 -9.59 19.61
CA PHE A 389 25.73 -9.47 18.16
C PHE A 389 26.85 -10.37 17.59
N ASP A 390 28.04 -10.35 18.18
CA ASP A 390 29.19 -11.12 17.70
C ASP A 390 28.91 -12.64 17.72
N ASP A 391 28.23 -13.14 18.77
CA ASP A 391 27.79 -14.55 18.85
C ASP A 391 26.79 -14.90 17.75
N TRP A 392 25.72 -14.11 17.62
CA TRP A 392 24.72 -14.32 16.58
C TRP A 392 25.34 -14.24 15.18
N PHE A 393 26.20 -13.25 14.94
CA PHE A 393 26.82 -12.99 13.65
C PHE A 393 27.79 -14.11 13.24
N ALA A 394 28.50 -14.72 14.20
CA ALA A 394 29.32 -15.90 13.94
C ALA A 394 28.47 -17.10 13.50
N ARG A 395 27.35 -17.38 14.17
CA ARG A 395 26.43 -18.48 13.82
C ARG A 395 25.72 -18.23 12.50
N TYR A 396 25.25 -17.00 12.27
CA TYR A 396 24.69 -16.54 10.99
C TYR A 396 25.67 -16.74 9.84
N ARG A 397 26.93 -16.31 9.97
CA ARG A 397 27.96 -16.54 8.94
C ARG A 397 28.30 -18.02 8.77
N GLY A 398 28.32 -18.80 9.85
CA GLY A 398 28.46 -20.25 9.78
C GLY A 398 27.35 -20.89 8.95
N ARG A 399 26.11 -20.38 9.03
CA ARG A 399 24.99 -20.77 8.17
C ARG A 399 25.18 -20.33 6.71
N LEU A 400 25.72 -19.13 6.45
CA LEU A 400 26.03 -18.68 5.08
C LEU A 400 27.04 -19.55 4.36
N GLN A 401 28.04 -20.07 5.09
CA GLN A 401 29.09 -20.93 4.54
C GLN A 401 28.56 -22.27 4.02
N GLN A 402 27.41 -22.73 4.52
CA GLN A 402 26.78 -23.98 4.08
C GLN A 402 26.05 -23.86 2.74
N ASP A 403 25.80 -22.64 2.26
CA ASP A 403 25.18 -22.43 0.95
C ASP A 403 26.13 -22.71 -0.22
N GLU A 404 27.45 -22.79 0.04
CA GLU A 404 28.49 -22.92 -1.00
C GLU A 404 28.45 -21.80 -2.06
N VAL A 405 27.95 -20.62 -1.67
CA VAL A 405 27.81 -19.44 -2.53
C VAL A 405 28.85 -18.37 -2.20
N SER A 406 29.32 -17.68 -3.24
CA SER A 406 30.31 -16.59 -3.11
C SER A 406 29.74 -15.36 -2.38
N ASP A 407 30.61 -14.59 -1.74
CA ASP A 407 30.21 -13.33 -1.11
C ASP A 407 29.63 -12.35 -2.14
N SER A 408 30.23 -12.24 -3.33
CA SER A 408 29.76 -11.33 -4.39
C SER A 408 28.32 -11.66 -4.83
N GLU A 409 27.99 -12.93 -5.05
CA GLU A 409 26.65 -13.35 -5.47
C GLU A 409 25.61 -13.10 -4.37
N ARG A 410 25.95 -13.44 -3.11
CA ARG A 410 25.08 -13.21 -1.97
C ARG A 410 24.83 -11.73 -1.73
N GLN A 411 25.88 -10.90 -1.76
CA GLN A 411 25.78 -9.46 -1.54
C GLN A 411 24.93 -8.82 -2.64
N GLN A 412 25.08 -9.23 -3.90
CA GLN A 412 24.24 -8.77 -5.01
C GLN A 412 22.75 -9.08 -4.77
N LEU A 413 22.42 -10.31 -4.37
CA LEU A 413 21.05 -10.66 -4.01
C LEU A 413 20.53 -9.79 -2.86
N MET A 414 21.25 -9.77 -1.74
CA MET A 414 20.83 -9.06 -0.54
C MET A 414 20.63 -7.56 -0.82
N GLN A 415 21.54 -6.92 -1.56
CA GLN A 415 21.42 -5.52 -1.93
C GLN A 415 20.24 -5.24 -2.88
N SER A 416 19.82 -6.21 -3.69
CA SER A 416 18.64 -6.08 -4.57
C SER A 416 17.30 -6.19 -3.83
N VAL A 417 17.28 -6.72 -2.59
CA VAL A 417 16.06 -6.99 -1.82
C VAL A 417 15.98 -6.23 -0.49
N ASN A 418 17.12 -5.79 0.04
CA ASN A 418 17.23 -4.95 1.22
C ASN A 418 17.37 -3.48 0.77
N PRO A 419 16.30 -2.67 0.89
CA PRO A 419 16.37 -1.29 0.49
C PRO A 419 17.40 -0.54 1.35
N ALA A 420 18.14 0.37 0.71
CA ALA A 420 18.94 1.37 1.40
C ALA A 420 18.05 2.46 2.02
N LEU A 421 16.91 2.75 1.39
CA LEU A 421 15.94 3.75 1.88
C LEU A 421 14.50 3.25 1.83
N VAL A 422 13.72 3.69 2.82
CA VAL A 422 12.25 3.59 2.87
C VAL A 422 11.65 4.97 3.12
N LEU A 423 10.34 5.12 2.91
CA LEU A 423 9.63 6.36 3.20
C LEU A 423 9.42 6.52 4.72
N ARG A 424 10.45 7.01 5.40
CA ARG A 424 10.37 7.35 6.83
C ARG A 424 9.42 8.51 7.06
N ASN A 425 8.71 8.52 8.19
CA ASN A 425 7.73 9.56 8.51
C ASN A 425 8.34 10.97 8.51
N TRP A 426 9.57 11.12 9.02
CA TRP A 426 10.26 12.41 9.10
C TRP A 426 10.65 12.98 7.72
N LEU A 427 10.95 12.12 6.74
CA LEU A 427 11.23 12.53 5.36
C LEU A 427 9.96 13.03 4.68
N ALA A 428 8.84 12.31 4.85
CA ALA A 428 7.55 12.75 4.35
C ALA A 428 7.15 14.10 4.97
N GLN A 429 7.32 14.25 6.29
CA GLN A 429 7.01 15.49 6.99
C GLN A 429 7.87 16.66 6.48
N ARG A 430 9.17 16.44 6.26
CA ARG A 430 10.06 17.45 5.67
C ARG A 430 9.58 17.94 4.30
N ALA A 431 9.14 17.01 3.43
CA ALA A 431 8.59 17.35 2.14
C ALA A 431 7.26 18.11 2.24
N ILE A 432 6.40 17.74 3.19
CA ILE A 432 5.10 18.41 3.45
C ILE A 432 5.32 19.85 3.92
N GLU A 433 6.20 20.07 4.90
CA GLU A 433 6.48 21.40 5.45
C GLU A 433 7.07 22.35 4.41
N ALA A 434 7.89 21.84 3.49
CA ALA A 434 8.39 22.61 2.35
C ALA A 434 7.25 22.95 1.37
N ALA A 435 6.43 21.94 1.01
CA ALA A 435 5.33 22.11 0.07
C ALA A 435 4.25 23.08 0.56
N GLU A 436 3.92 23.08 1.86
CA GLU A 436 2.99 24.04 2.47
C GLU A 436 3.50 25.50 2.38
N LYS A 437 4.81 25.69 2.27
CA LYS A 437 5.46 27.00 2.06
C LYS A 437 5.63 27.33 0.57
N GLY A 438 5.14 26.49 -0.33
CA GLY A 438 5.25 26.66 -1.78
C GLY A 438 6.53 26.11 -2.40
N ASP A 439 7.41 25.45 -1.63
CA ASP A 439 8.63 24.83 -2.14
C ASP A 439 8.42 23.34 -2.39
N MET A 440 8.35 22.96 -3.67
CA MET A 440 8.14 21.58 -4.09
C MET A 440 9.45 20.81 -4.32
N THR A 441 10.61 21.42 -4.13
CA THR A 441 11.91 20.80 -4.46
C THR A 441 12.15 19.53 -3.64
N GLU A 442 11.87 19.56 -2.33
CA GLU A 442 12.05 18.39 -1.46
C GLU A 442 11.09 17.25 -1.82
N LEU A 443 9.84 17.57 -2.18
CA LEU A 443 8.88 16.57 -2.64
C LEU A 443 9.39 15.83 -3.89
N HIS A 444 9.93 16.57 -4.86
CA HIS A 444 10.48 15.97 -6.08
C HIS A 444 11.75 15.15 -5.82
N ARG A 445 12.67 15.67 -4.99
CA ARG A 445 13.91 14.96 -4.62
C ARG A 445 13.61 13.66 -3.87
N LEU A 446 12.66 13.70 -2.94
CA LEU A 446 12.27 12.51 -2.18
C LEU A 446 11.61 11.47 -3.07
N HIS A 447 10.67 11.87 -3.94
CA HIS A 447 10.12 10.98 -4.96
C HIS A 447 11.22 10.36 -5.82
N GLU A 448 12.18 11.15 -6.29
CA GLU A 448 13.31 10.67 -7.08
C GLU A 448 14.17 9.64 -6.35
N ALA A 449 14.49 9.89 -5.07
CA ALA A 449 15.25 8.95 -4.24
C ALA A 449 14.50 7.61 -4.09
N LEU A 450 13.18 7.67 -3.87
CA LEU A 450 12.32 6.48 -3.68
C LEU A 450 12.12 5.64 -4.94
N ARG A 451 12.50 6.15 -6.13
CA ARG A 451 12.51 5.34 -7.37
C ARG A 451 13.61 4.28 -7.40
N ASN A 452 14.69 4.49 -6.64
CA ASN A 452 15.85 3.59 -6.60
C ASN A 452 16.14 3.17 -5.16
N PRO A 453 15.17 2.54 -4.45
CA PRO A 453 15.28 2.33 -3.01
C PRO A 453 16.40 1.36 -2.62
N PHE A 454 16.91 0.57 -3.57
CA PHE A 454 18.00 -0.40 -3.37
C PHE A 454 19.39 0.16 -3.67
N SER A 455 19.50 1.40 -4.14
CA SER A 455 20.79 2.07 -4.37
C SER A 455 21.25 2.81 -3.12
N ASP A 456 22.49 2.60 -2.69
CA ASP A 456 23.07 3.34 -1.56
C ASP A 456 23.17 4.84 -1.87
N ARG A 457 23.18 5.63 -0.79
CA ARG A 457 23.25 7.09 -0.85
C ARG A 457 24.13 7.62 0.28
N ASP A 458 24.74 8.77 0.03
CA ASP A 458 25.57 9.48 1.02
C ASP A 458 24.83 10.66 1.68
N ASP A 459 23.55 10.86 1.35
CA ASP A 459 22.71 11.91 1.92
C ASP A 459 21.83 11.41 3.08
N ASP A 460 21.08 12.31 3.69
CA ASP A 460 20.31 12.02 4.89
C ASP A 460 19.07 11.14 4.66
N TYR A 461 18.73 10.83 3.40
CA TYR A 461 17.60 9.97 3.08
C TYR A 461 17.74 8.53 3.60
N VAL A 462 18.97 8.06 3.83
CA VAL A 462 19.25 6.73 4.41
C VAL A 462 19.53 6.78 5.93
N SER A 463 19.42 7.96 6.53
CA SER A 463 19.68 8.17 7.95
C SER A 463 18.50 7.75 8.82
N ARG A 464 18.80 7.40 10.07
CA ARG A 464 17.78 7.23 11.12
C ARG A 464 17.04 8.55 11.32
N PRO A 465 15.78 8.53 11.83
CA PRO A 465 15.10 9.77 12.17
C PRO A 465 15.91 10.58 13.19
N PRO A 466 16.02 11.91 13.01
CA PRO A 466 16.48 12.79 14.07
C PRO A 466 15.51 12.75 15.27
N ASP A 467 15.93 13.25 16.44
CA ASP A 467 15.14 13.15 17.68
C ASP A 467 13.71 13.69 17.58
N TRP A 468 13.50 14.76 16.81
CA TRP A 468 12.16 15.31 16.56
C TRP A 468 11.33 14.39 15.66
N GLY A 469 11.96 13.71 14.71
CA GLY A 469 11.31 12.78 13.77
C GLY A 469 10.78 11.54 14.47
N LYS A 470 11.44 11.09 15.55
CA LYS A 470 10.99 9.95 16.38
C LYS A 470 9.68 10.21 17.13
N ARG A 471 9.26 11.48 17.27
CA ARG A 471 8.06 11.88 18.02
C ARG A 471 6.89 12.28 17.11
N LEU A 472 7.02 12.07 15.81
CA LEU A 472 5.96 12.40 14.86
C LEU A 472 4.77 11.45 15.02
N GLU A 473 3.60 12.02 15.28
CA GLU A 473 2.33 11.32 15.27
C GLU A 473 1.64 11.54 13.92
N VAL A 474 1.14 10.47 13.32
CA VAL A 474 0.43 10.54 12.03
C VAL A 474 -1.05 10.31 12.28
N SER A 475 -1.88 11.26 11.83
CA SER A 475 -3.34 11.17 11.91
C SER A 475 -4.04 10.80 10.61
N CYS A 476 -5.16 10.09 10.74
CA CYS A 476 -6.16 10.02 9.67
C CYS A 476 -6.63 11.45 9.35
N SER A 477 -6.42 11.90 8.13
CA SER A 477 -6.92 13.19 7.62
C SER A 477 -8.41 13.18 7.27
N SER A 478 -9.17 12.18 7.74
CA SER A 478 -10.57 11.93 7.39
C SER A 478 -11.54 12.68 8.28
#